data_AF-A0A378BSQ6-F1
#
_entry.id   AF-A0A378BSQ6-F1
#
_cell.length_a   1.000
_cell.length_b   1.000
_cell.length_c   1.000
_cell.angle_alpha   90.00
_cell.angle_beta   90.00
_cell.angle_gamma   90.00
#
_symmetry.space_group_name_H-M   'P 1'
#
loop_
_entity.id
_entity.type
_entity.pdbx_description
1 polymer ?
#
loop_
_entity_poly.entity_id
_entity_poly.type
_entity_poly.pdbx_seq_one_letter_code
_entity_poly.pdbx_strand_id
1 'polypeptide(L)'
;MRETEEEAWAAADRLIAHLDDDTIAQAQKIFARMDSAGQARMSALHQGSRDNLRIAPNLWAGVGLVRGGAGTALVGNPQQVAERIREYQALGISNFIFSGYPHLEEAHRFAELVMPLLPAGKRGLVEGA
;
A
#
# COMPACT_ATOMS: atom_id res chain seq x y z
N MET A 1 -5.27 -0.48 -6.54
CA MET A 1 -6.18 0.37 -7.36
C MET A 1 -7.04 -0.50 -8.24
N ARG A 2 -8.28 -0.14 -8.55
CA ARG A 2 -9.10 -0.74 -9.65
C ARG A 2 -9.80 0.39 -10.42
N GLU A 3 -10.61 0.09 -11.43
CA GLU A 3 -11.28 1.14 -12.21
C GLU A 3 -12.27 1.92 -11.35
N THR A 4 -12.95 1.24 -10.44
CA THR A 4 -13.82 1.85 -9.43
C THR A 4 -13.26 1.69 -8.01
N GLU A 5 -13.75 2.52 -7.08
CA GLU A 5 -13.41 2.40 -5.67
C GLU A 5 -13.90 1.08 -5.06
N GLU A 6 -15.14 0.69 -5.39
CA GLU A 6 -15.76 -0.52 -4.86
C GLU A 6 -15.00 -1.78 -5.27
N GLU A 7 -14.59 -1.88 -6.54
CA GLU A 7 -13.73 -2.97 -7.00
C GLU A 7 -12.36 -2.96 -6.31
N ALA A 8 -11.82 -1.78 -5.98
CA ALA A 8 -10.53 -1.66 -5.31
C ALA A 8 -10.63 -2.20 -3.88
N TRP A 9 -11.69 -1.86 -3.15
CA TRP A 9 -11.96 -2.42 -1.83
C TRP A 9 -12.22 -3.92 -1.90
N ALA A 10 -13.03 -4.39 -2.84
CA ALA A 10 -13.25 -5.82 -3.04
C ALA A 10 -11.95 -6.57 -3.37
N ALA A 11 -11.02 -5.96 -4.09
CA ALA A 11 -9.70 -6.55 -4.35
C ALA A 11 -8.82 -6.60 -3.09
N ALA A 12 -8.86 -5.58 -2.22
CA ALA A 12 -8.18 -5.59 -0.94
C ALA A 12 -8.73 -6.69 -0.01
N ASP A 13 -10.05 -6.84 0.05
CA ASP A 13 -10.71 -7.88 0.84
C ASP A 13 -10.35 -9.28 0.32
N ARG A 14 -10.37 -9.48 -1.01
CA ARG A 14 -9.94 -10.74 -1.63
C ARG A 14 -8.49 -11.10 -1.32
N LEU A 15 -7.60 -10.10 -1.18
CA LEU A 15 -6.18 -10.34 -0.92
C LEU A 15 -5.95 -11.04 0.43
N ILE A 16 -6.83 -10.82 1.41
CA ILE A 16 -6.73 -11.41 2.74
C ILE A 16 -7.82 -12.45 3.04
N ALA A 17 -8.70 -12.76 2.07
CA ALA A 17 -9.87 -13.61 2.27
C ALA A 17 -9.53 -15.05 2.72
N HIS A 18 -8.31 -15.52 2.43
CA HIS A 18 -7.85 -16.86 2.79
C HIS A 18 -6.88 -16.87 3.98
N LEU A 19 -6.61 -15.72 4.61
CA LEU A 19 -5.84 -15.71 5.84
C LEU A 19 -6.70 -16.25 6.96
N ASP A 20 -6.18 -17.18 7.75
CA ASP A 20 -6.77 -17.63 9.02
C ASP A 20 -6.11 -16.93 10.22
N ASP A 21 -6.76 -17.02 11.38
CA ASP A 21 -6.29 -16.35 12.61
C ASP A 21 -4.91 -16.84 13.06
N ASP A 22 -4.63 -18.13 12.88
CA ASP A 22 -3.37 -18.74 13.26
C ASP A 22 -2.20 -18.20 12.41
N THR A 23 -2.41 -18.03 11.11
CA THR A 23 -1.44 -17.44 10.20
C THR A 23 -1.11 -16.00 10.59
N ILE A 24 -2.12 -15.20 10.92
CA ILE A 24 -1.92 -13.82 11.39
C ILE A 24 -1.19 -13.82 12.73
N ALA A 25 -1.65 -14.61 13.70
CA ALA A 25 -1.02 -14.70 15.01
C ALA A 25 0.45 -15.11 14.91
N GLN A 26 0.78 -16.06 14.03
CA GLN A 26 2.15 -16.48 13.80
C GLN A 26 3.01 -15.37 13.18
N ALA A 27 2.49 -14.64 12.19
CA ALA A 27 3.18 -13.49 11.61
C ALA A 27 3.42 -12.39 12.65
N GLN A 28 2.40 -12.04 13.46
CA GLN A 28 2.54 -11.02 14.50
C GLN A 28 3.53 -11.42 15.59
N LYS A 29 3.62 -12.71 15.97
CA LYS A 29 4.67 -13.20 16.89
C LYS A 29 6.08 -12.98 16.33
N ILE A 30 6.27 -13.13 15.03
CA ILE A 30 7.55 -12.86 14.36
C ILE A 30 7.84 -11.36 14.38
N PHE A 31 6.85 -10.53 14.02
CA PHE A 31 7.00 -9.07 13.97
C PHE A 31 7.31 -8.46 15.33
N ALA A 32 6.70 -8.96 16.40
CA ALA A 32 6.96 -8.50 17.78
C ALA A 32 8.41 -8.74 18.25
N ARG A 33 9.16 -9.61 17.57
CA ARG A 33 10.58 -9.89 17.88
C ARG A 33 11.55 -9.05 17.04
N MET A 34 11.05 -8.27 16.08
CA MET A 34 11.89 -7.43 15.22
C MET A 34 12.27 -6.14 15.95
N ASP A 35 13.50 -5.67 15.75
CA ASP A 35 13.99 -4.38 16.26
C ASP A 35 13.64 -3.20 15.33
N SER A 36 12.54 -3.32 14.57
CA SER A 36 12.13 -2.33 13.57
C SER A 36 11.03 -1.44 14.12
N ALA A 37 11.36 -0.17 14.39
CA ALA A 37 10.36 0.84 14.76
C ALA A 37 9.28 1.01 13.68
N GLY A 38 9.63 0.83 12.41
CA GLY A 38 8.68 0.86 11.29
C GLY A 38 7.68 -0.30 11.37
N GLN A 39 8.16 -1.51 11.61
CA GLN A 39 7.31 -2.68 11.80
C GLN A 39 6.38 -2.50 13.01
N ALA A 40 6.92 -2.04 14.15
CA ALA A 40 6.13 -1.82 15.36
C ALA A 40 4.98 -0.82 15.12
N ARG A 41 5.26 0.27 14.39
CA ARG A 41 4.22 1.25 14.01
C ARG A 41 3.16 0.65 13.09
N MET A 42 3.53 -0.24 12.16
CA MET A 42 2.55 -0.90 11.29
C MET A 42 1.67 -1.87 12.06
N SER A 43 2.25 -2.72 12.91
CA SER A 43 1.48 -3.64 13.74
C SER A 43 0.49 -2.90 14.64
N ALA A 44 0.83 -1.70 15.13
CA ALA A 44 -0.07 -0.88 15.94
C ALA A 44 -1.32 -0.37 15.19
N LEU A 45 -1.29 -0.31 13.85
CA LEU A 45 -2.42 0.16 13.03
C LEU A 45 -3.60 -0.83 13.01
N HIS A 46 -3.33 -2.12 13.20
CA HIS A 46 -4.34 -3.17 13.09
C HIS A 46 -4.35 -4.14 14.29
N GLN A 47 -3.30 -4.15 15.12
CA GLN A 47 -3.18 -4.97 16.34
C GLN A 47 -3.41 -6.48 16.10
N GLY A 48 -3.07 -6.95 14.91
CA GLY A 48 -3.33 -8.33 14.48
C GLY A 48 -4.80 -8.67 14.19
N SER A 49 -5.72 -7.70 14.22
CA SER A 49 -7.13 -7.93 13.88
C SER A 49 -7.43 -7.63 12.41
N ARG A 50 -8.41 -8.34 11.83
CA ARG A 50 -9.03 -7.98 10.54
C ARG A 50 -10.06 -6.86 10.68
N ASP A 51 -10.41 -6.50 11.90
CA ASP A 51 -11.34 -5.41 12.18
C ASP A 51 -10.62 -4.08 11.95
N ASN A 52 -11.29 -3.13 11.30
CA ASN A 52 -10.81 -1.75 11.12
C ASN A 52 -9.49 -1.59 10.34
N LEU A 53 -9.29 -2.37 9.28
CA LEU A 53 -8.11 -2.23 8.41
C LEU A 53 -8.11 -0.95 7.55
N ARG A 54 -9.21 -0.22 7.49
CA ARG A 54 -9.30 1.09 6.80
C ARG A 54 -8.90 2.18 7.79
N ILE A 55 -7.65 2.61 7.73
CA ILE A 55 -7.04 3.49 8.74
C ILE A 55 -7.11 4.98 8.37
N ALA A 56 -7.37 5.28 7.10
CA ALA A 56 -7.65 6.62 6.57
C ALA A 56 -8.38 6.49 5.23
N PRO A 57 -8.92 7.59 4.65
CA PRO A 57 -9.48 7.55 3.30
C PRO A 57 -8.48 6.95 2.29
N ASN A 58 -8.92 5.90 1.59
CA ASN A 58 -8.13 5.16 0.60
C ASN A 58 -6.80 4.58 1.13
N LEU A 59 -6.65 4.39 2.44
CA LEU A 59 -5.45 3.82 3.06
C LEU A 59 -5.81 2.59 3.88
N TRP A 60 -5.16 1.47 3.57
CA TRP A 60 -5.48 0.16 4.13
C TRP A 60 -4.28 -0.55 4.74
N ALA A 61 -4.45 -1.07 5.95
CA ALA A 61 -3.39 -1.72 6.73
C ALA A 61 -3.36 -3.26 6.59
N GLY A 62 -4.30 -3.87 5.85
CA GLY A 62 -4.45 -5.33 5.82
C GLY A 62 -3.26 -6.11 5.26
N VAL A 63 -2.43 -5.49 4.41
CA VAL A 63 -1.17 -6.09 3.96
C VAL A 63 -0.23 -6.40 5.13
N GLY A 64 -0.26 -5.58 6.19
CA GLY A 64 0.58 -5.72 7.38
C GLY A 64 0.19 -6.87 8.32
N LEU A 65 -0.94 -7.54 8.08
CA LEU A 65 -1.36 -8.70 8.88
C LEU A 65 -0.35 -9.85 8.79
N VAL A 66 0.26 -10.02 7.62
CA VAL A 66 1.18 -11.14 7.34
C VAL A 66 2.44 -10.75 6.59
N ARG A 67 2.49 -9.58 5.96
CA ARG A 67 3.70 -9.08 5.31
C ARG A 67 4.45 -8.15 6.26
N GLY A 68 5.71 -8.48 6.52
CA GLY A 68 6.60 -7.60 7.29
C GLY A 68 7.02 -6.35 6.52
N GLY A 69 7.58 -5.39 7.24
CA GLY A 69 8.01 -4.08 6.74
C GLY A 69 7.07 -2.95 7.13
N ALA A 70 7.49 -1.73 6.79
CA ALA A 70 6.69 -0.53 6.96
C ALA A 70 5.87 -0.29 5.69
N GLY A 71 4.61 -0.72 5.65
CA GLY A 71 3.79 -0.56 4.46
C GLY A 71 2.29 -0.63 4.71
N THR A 72 1.57 0.26 4.02
CA THR A 72 0.11 0.31 3.86
C THR A 72 -0.21 0.33 2.37
N ALA A 73 -1.43 -0.03 1.98
CA ALA A 73 -1.85 0.02 0.59
C ALA A 73 -2.74 1.23 0.32
N LEU A 74 -2.54 1.88 -0.84
CA LEU A 74 -3.50 2.82 -1.40
C LEU A 74 -4.62 2.05 -2.13
N VAL A 75 -5.87 2.24 -1.71
CA VAL A 75 -7.04 1.51 -2.21
C VAL A 75 -8.09 2.50 -2.72
N GLY A 76 -8.34 2.48 -4.02
CA GLY A 76 -9.31 3.34 -4.68
C GLY A 76 -9.22 3.24 -6.20
N ASN A 77 -10.00 4.09 -6.87
CA ASN A 77 -9.91 4.32 -8.32
C ASN A 77 -8.61 5.09 -8.67
N PRO A 78 -8.23 5.22 -9.95
CA PRO A 78 -6.96 5.85 -10.32
C PRO A 78 -6.85 7.31 -9.86
N GLN A 79 -7.95 8.07 -9.90
CA GLN A 79 -7.99 9.48 -9.47
C GLN A 79 -7.76 9.63 -7.97
N GLN A 80 -8.42 8.81 -7.15
CA GLN A 80 -8.25 8.78 -5.70
C GLN A 80 -6.83 8.39 -5.33
N VAL A 81 -6.25 7.38 -5.99
CA VAL A 81 -4.88 6.96 -5.72
C VAL A 81 -3.89 8.06 -6.10
N ALA A 82 -4.06 8.71 -7.26
CA ALA A 82 -3.25 9.85 -7.65
C ALA A 82 -3.38 11.03 -6.65
N GLU A 83 -4.58 11.27 -6.12
CA GLU A 83 -4.82 12.29 -5.09
C GLU A 83 -4.04 12.01 -3.80
N ARG A 84 -4.11 10.77 -3.27
CA ARG A 84 -3.33 10.39 -2.08
C ARG A 84 -1.82 10.51 -2.31
N ILE A 85 -1.33 10.18 -3.52
CA ILE A 85 0.09 10.38 -3.88
C ILE A 85 0.45 11.86 -3.86
N ARG A 86 -0.41 12.74 -4.39
CA ARG A 86 -0.19 14.19 -4.39
C ARG A 86 -0.19 14.78 -2.97
N GLU A 87 -0.99 14.25 -2.06
CA GLU A 87 -0.92 14.66 -0.64
C GLU A 87 0.45 14.34 -0.03
N TYR A 88 0.99 13.15 -0.27
CA TYR A 88 2.35 12.83 0.15
C TYR A 88 3.39 13.75 -0.51
N GLN A 89 3.23 14.08 -1.80
CA GLN A 89 4.10 15.04 -2.49
C GLN A 89 4.03 16.44 -1.87
N ALA A 90 2.84 16.90 -1.47
CA ALA A 90 2.65 18.18 -0.79
C ALA A 90 3.34 18.23 0.59
N LEU A 91 3.55 17.07 1.22
CA LEU A 91 4.36 16.93 2.44
C LEU A 91 5.87 16.83 2.16
N GLY A 92 6.30 16.95 0.90
CA GLY A 92 7.71 16.90 0.50
C GLY A 92 8.23 15.51 0.15
N ILE A 93 7.38 14.48 0.08
CA ILE A 93 7.79 13.13 -0.33
C ILE A 93 7.93 13.06 -1.85
N SER A 94 9.16 12.89 -2.34
CA SER A 94 9.47 12.86 -3.77
C SER A 94 9.62 11.46 -4.34
N ASN A 95 9.89 10.46 -3.50
CA ASN A 95 10.22 9.11 -3.93
C ASN A 95 9.26 8.10 -3.29
N PHE A 96 8.64 7.28 -4.14
CA PHE A 96 7.67 6.28 -3.73
C PHE A 96 8.13 4.90 -4.19
N ILE A 97 8.14 3.94 -3.26
CA ILE A 97 8.44 2.54 -3.54
C ILE A 97 7.11 1.80 -3.47
N PHE A 98 6.53 1.50 -4.63
CA PHE A 98 5.24 0.80 -4.72
C PHE A 98 5.43 -0.69 -5.03
N SER A 99 4.46 -1.48 -4.58
CA SER A 99 4.31 -2.90 -4.88
C SER A 99 2.82 -3.22 -5.02
N GLY A 100 2.48 -4.20 -5.86
CA GLY A 100 1.11 -4.72 -5.97
C GLY A 100 1.12 -6.23 -6.22
N TYR A 101 -0.03 -6.88 -6.04
CA TYR A 101 -0.19 -8.31 -6.24
C TYR A 101 -1.29 -8.61 -7.29
N PRO A 102 -0.98 -9.38 -8.35
CA PRO A 102 0.36 -9.83 -8.76
C PRO A 102 1.22 -8.66 -9.32
N HIS A 103 2.54 -8.75 -9.16
CA HIS A 103 3.43 -7.59 -9.36
C HIS A 103 3.45 -7.04 -10.79
N LEU A 104 3.47 -7.91 -11.79
CA LEU A 104 3.58 -7.49 -13.20
C LEU A 104 2.33 -6.73 -13.64
N GLU A 105 1.16 -7.32 -13.41
CA GLU A 105 -0.14 -6.79 -13.79
C GLU A 105 -0.46 -5.51 -13.03
N GLU A 106 -0.15 -5.42 -11.74
CA GLU A 106 -0.32 -4.18 -10.98
C GLU A 106 0.65 -3.08 -11.45
N ALA A 107 1.88 -3.43 -11.85
CA ALA A 107 2.82 -2.46 -12.41
C ALA A 107 2.32 -1.87 -13.73
N HIS A 108 1.85 -2.71 -14.66
CA HIS A 108 1.23 -2.26 -15.90
C HIS A 108 0.01 -1.39 -15.63
N ARG A 109 -0.91 -1.84 -14.78
CA ARG A 109 -2.13 -1.10 -14.47
C ARG A 109 -1.84 0.26 -13.84
N PHE A 110 -0.87 0.34 -12.94
CA PHE A 110 -0.44 1.60 -12.34
C PHE A 110 0.17 2.55 -13.38
N ALA A 111 1.02 2.02 -14.27
CA ALA A 111 1.63 2.79 -15.35
C ALA A 111 0.61 3.33 -16.35
N GLU A 112 -0.44 2.57 -16.64
CA GLU A 112 -1.48 2.97 -17.61
C GLU A 112 -2.52 3.92 -17.01
N LEU A 113 -2.92 3.71 -15.75
CA LEU A 113 -4.08 4.40 -15.18
C LEU A 113 -3.72 5.52 -14.19
N VAL A 114 -2.63 5.39 -13.44
CA VAL A 114 -2.27 6.36 -12.38
C VAL A 114 -1.15 7.29 -12.83
N MET A 115 -0.09 6.78 -13.45
CA MET A 115 1.04 7.62 -13.88
C MET A 115 0.64 8.80 -14.77
N PRO A 116 -0.30 8.68 -15.73
CA PRO A 116 -0.73 9.83 -16.55
C PRO A 116 -1.44 10.93 -15.75
N LEU A 117 -1.95 10.62 -14.56
CA LEU A 117 -2.58 11.58 -13.68
C LEU A 117 -1.54 12.34 -12.83
N LEU A 118 -0.34 11.81 -12.65
CA LEU A 118 0.71 12.44 -11.87
C LEU A 118 1.47 13.46 -12.73
N PRO A 119 1.98 14.56 -12.14
CA PRO A 119 2.82 15.49 -12.87
C PRO A 119 4.02 14.74 -13.44
N ALA A 120 4.35 14.99 -14.72
CA ALA A 120 5.57 14.47 -15.31
C ALA A 120 6.74 14.94 -14.43
N GLY A 121 7.39 13.99 -13.75
CA GLY A 121 8.58 14.30 -12.96
C GLY A 121 9.55 15.07 -13.86
N LYS A 122 10.16 16.15 -13.34
CA LYS A 122 11.27 16.79 -14.04
C LYS A 122 12.26 15.66 -14.34
N ARG A 123 12.37 15.30 -15.61
CA ARG A 123 13.29 14.24 -16.07
C ARG A 123 14.66 14.78 -15.70
N GLY A 124 15.21 14.32 -14.58
CA GLY A 124 16.60 14.56 -14.26
C GLY A 124 17.39 13.94 -15.39
N LEU A 125 17.81 14.78 -16.33
CA LEU A 125 18.85 14.41 -17.26
C LEU A 125 20.04 14.08 -16.37
N VAL A 126 20.28 12.79 -16.17
CA VAL A 126 21.60 12.32 -15.79
C VAL A 126 22.49 12.62 -16.99
N GLU A 127 23.03 13.84 -17.01
CA GLU A 127 24.18 14.14 -17.85
C GLU A 127 25.30 13.22 -17.37
N GLY A 128 25.66 12.26 -18.22
CA GLY A 128 26.73 11.32 -17.96
C GLY A 128 28.03 12.05 -17.71
N ALA A 129 28.76 11.60 -16.69
CA ALA A 129 30.17 11.90 -16.46
C ALA A 129 31.00 10.69 -16.90
#